data_AF-A0A352XJU9-F1
#
_entry.id   AF-A0A352XJU9-F1
#
_cell.length_a   1.000
_cell.length_b   1.000
_cell.length_c   1.000
_cell.angle_alpha   90.00
_cell.angle_beta   90.00
_cell.angle_gamma   90.00
#
_symmetry.space_group_name_H-M   'P 1'
#
loop_
_entity.id
_entity.type
_entity.pdbx_description
1 polymer ?
#
loop_
_entity_poly.entity_id
_entity_poly.type
_entity_poly.pdbx_seq_one_letter_code
_entity_poly.pdbx_strand_id
1 'polypeptide(L)' 'MSVPQNTIAIVYDYDQTLSPIYMQEEAIFPVFGMDPAHFWKRCGELVQGQGYDHELAYMKVLLDCLEIDRPTNARLREL' A
#
# COMPACT_ATOMS: atom_id res chain seq x y z
N MET A 1 1.87 -38.84 -24.71
CA MET A 1 1.00 -37.76 -25.23
C MET A 1 1.07 -36.61 -24.25
N SER A 2 1.35 -35.38 -24.69
CA SER A 2 1.36 -34.20 -23.82
C SER A 2 -0.07 -33.81 -23.42
N VAL A 3 -0.23 -33.33 -22.19
CA VAL A 3 -1.51 -32.84 -21.67
C VAL A 3 -1.84 -31.50 -22.37
N PRO A 4 -3.11 -31.24 -22.74
CA PRO A 4 -3.49 -29.95 -23.32
C PRO A 4 -3.16 -28.79 -22.35
N GLN A 5 -2.54 -27.73 -22.87
CA GLN A 5 -2.20 -26.49 -22.15
C GLN A 5 -3.17 -25.39 -22.58
N ASN A 6 -4.42 -25.49 -22.15
CA ASN A 6 -5.53 -24.61 -22.52
C ASN A 6 -6.04 -23.75 -21.35
N THR A 7 -5.38 -23.84 -20.18
CA THR A 7 -5.64 -23.00 -19.02
C THR A 7 -4.59 -21.89 -18.97
N ILE A 8 -5.04 -20.64 -18.98
CA ILE A 8 -4.17 -19.47 -18.80
C ILE A 8 -4.43 -18.90 -17.40
N ALA A 9 -3.37 -18.73 -16.62
CA ALA A 9 -3.38 -17.94 -15.41
C ALA A 9 -2.80 -16.55 -15.69
N ILE A 10 -3.46 -15.51 -15.22
CA ILE A 10 -2.97 -14.14 -15.29
C ILE A 10 -2.70 -13.68 -13.86
N VAL A 11 -1.46 -13.29 -13.58
CA VAL A 11 -1.02 -12.72 -12.31
C VAL A 11 -0.43 -11.35 -12.62
N TYR A 12 -0.92 -10.33 -11.95
CA TYR A 12 -0.46 -8.96 -12.10
C TYR A 12 -0.28 -8.33 -10.72
N ASP A 13 0.64 -7.37 -10.66
CA ASP A 13 0.72 -6.42 -9.56
C ASP A 13 -0.36 -5.34 -9.74
N TYR A 14 -0.68 -4.61 -8.67
CA TYR A 14 -1.63 -3.50 -8.74
C TYR A 14 -0.90 -2.19 -9.03
N ASP A 15 0.03 -1.82 -8.14
CA ASP A 15 0.70 -0.52 -8.17
C ASP A 15 1.56 -0.39 -9.42
N GLN A 16 1.39 0.73 -10.14
CA GLN A 16 2.10 1.02 -11.40
C GLN A 16 1.91 -0.01 -12.53
N THR A 17 1.04 -1.01 -12.35
CA THR A 17 0.70 -2.03 -13.34
C THR A 17 -0.76 -1.90 -13.77
N LEU A 18 -1.70 -2.04 -12.83
CA LEU A 18 -3.11 -1.82 -13.08
C LEU A 18 -3.57 -0.40 -12.76
N SER A 19 -2.92 0.27 -11.81
CA SER A 19 -3.19 1.67 -11.46
C SER A 19 -1.93 2.52 -11.65
N PRO A 20 -2.05 3.77 -12.15
CA PRO A 20 -0.94 4.71 -12.19
C PRO A 20 -0.54 5.23 -10.80
N ILE A 21 -1.36 4.97 -9.78
CA ILE A 21 -1.15 5.41 -8.40
C ILE A 21 -1.09 4.23 -7.45
N TYR A 22 -0.54 4.49 -6.26
CA TYR A 22 -0.43 3.49 -5.21
C TYR A 22 -1.80 3.20 -4.59
N MET A 23 -2.10 1.92 -4.33
CA MET A 23 -3.36 1.45 -3.76
C MET A 23 -3.75 2.21 -2.48
N GLN A 24 -2.78 2.62 -1.67
CA GLN A 24 -3.00 3.34 -0.42
C GLN A 24 -3.62 4.73 -0.66
N GLU A 25 -3.26 5.39 -1.75
CA GLU A 25 -3.82 6.70 -2.12
C GLU A 25 -5.30 6.59 -2.51
N GLU A 26 -5.74 5.45 -3.03
CA GLU A 26 -7.13 5.19 -3.39
C GLU A 26 -7.95 4.65 -2.20
N ALA A 27 -7.40 3.67 -1.47
CA ALA A 27 -8.17 2.88 -0.50
C ALA A 27 -8.01 3.34 0.96
N ILE A 28 -6.85 3.87 1.34
CA ILE A 28 -6.52 4.15 2.74
C ILE A 28 -6.57 5.65 3.03
N PHE A 29 -5.82 6.44 2.26
CA PHE A 29 -5.62 7.86 2.55
C PHE A 29 -6.93 8.67 2.59
N PRO A 30 -7.92 8.44 1.69
CA PRO A 30 -9.19 9.15 1.74
C PRO A 30 -10.01 8.82 3.00
N VAL A 31 -9.94 7.58 3.49
CA VAL A 31 -10.69 7.11 4.65
C VAL A 31 -10.15 7.73 5.95
N PHE A 32 -8.84 7.96 6.00
CA PHE A 32 -8.15 8.46 7.19
C PHE A 32 -7.72 9.94 7.08
N GLY A 33 -8.13 10.64 6.01
CA GLY A 33 -7.81 12.05 5.81
C GLY A 33 -6.31 12.33 5.66
N MET A 34 -5.56 11.38 5.09
CA MET A 34 -4.11 11.49 4.92
C MET A 34 -3.78 12.21 3.61
N ASP A 35 -2.78 13.09 3.65
CA ASP A 35 -2.22 13.72 2.45
C ASP A 35 -1.12 12.82 1.85
N PRO A 36 -1.27 12.33 0.60
CA PRO A 36 -0.27 11.46 -0.03
C PRO A 36 1.12 12.09 -0.09
N ALA A 37 1.20 13.37 -0.47
CA ALA A 37 2.48 14.05 -0.64
C ALA A 37 3.25 14.15 0.67
N HIS A 38 2.57 14.53 1.76
CA HIS A 38 3.15 14.55 3.09
C HIS A 38 3.56 13.14 3.55
N PHE A 39 2.74 12.13 3.30
CA PHE A 39 3.02 10.75 3.67
C PHE A 39 4.30 10.24 3.00
N TRP A 40 4.38 10.33 1.67
CA TRP A 40 5.54 9.85 0.91
C TRP A 40 6.82 10.64 1.22
N LYS A 41 6.69 11.93 1.51
CA LYS A 41 7.82 12.75 1.98
C LYS A 41 8.40 12.20 3.29
N ARG A 42 7.55 11.88 4.28
CA ARG A 42 8.00 11.29 5.55
C ARG A 42 8.67 9.93 5.35
N CYS A 43 8.16 9.10 4.44
CA CYS A 43 8.82 7.84 4.08
C CYS A 43 10.23 8.09 3.53
N GLY A 44 10.37 9.03 2.59
CA GLY A 44 11.67 9.41 2.03
C GLY A 44 12.66 9.94 3.07
N GLU A 45 12.19 10.71 4.05
CA GLU A 45 12.99 11.21 5.17
C GLU A 45 13.54 10.07 6.06
N LEU A 46 12.76 9.00 6.30
CA LEU A 46 13.24 7.82 7.02
C LEU A 46 14.28 7.02 6.23
N VAL A 47 14.07 6.84 4.93
CA VAL A 47 15.02 6.14 4.05
C VAL A 47 16.35 6.89 4.03
N GLN A 48 16.33 8.20 3.76
CA GLN A 48 17.55 9.00 3.62
C GLN A 48 18.22 9.30 4.96
N GLY A 49 17.44 9.58 6.00
CA GLY A 49 17.96 10.02 7.29
C GLY A 49 18.33 8.90 8.26
N GLN A 50 17.69 7.72 8.13
CA GLN A 50 17.84 6.62 9.08
C GLN A 50 18.18 5.28 8.42
N GLY A 51 18.34 5.23 7.08
CA GLY A 51 18.75 4.04 6.36
C GLY A 51 17.67 2.95 6.32
N TYR A 52 16.40 3.35 6.42
CA TYR A 52 15.30 2.41 6.26
C TYR A 52 15.22 1.93 4.81
N ASP A 53 14.80 0.69 4.65
CA ASP A 53 14.27 0.19 3.40
C ASP A 53 12.91 0.85 3.10
N HIS A 54 12.53 0.95 1.82
CA HIS A 54 11.34 1.69 1.40
C HIS A 54 10.05 1.13 2.02
N GLU A 55 9.93 -0.20 2.08
CA GLU A 55 8.79 -0.92 2.62
C GLU A 55 8.71 -0.77 4.14
N LEU A 56 9.85 -0.80 4.84
CA LEU A 56 9.91 -0.59 6.29
C LEU A 56 9.59 0.85 6.67
N ALA A 57 10.10 1.82 5.91
CA ALA A 57 9.79 3.24 6.09
C ALA A 57 8.29 3.48 5.91
N TYR A 58 7.72 2.93 4.84
CA TYR A 58 6.28 2.94 4.58
C TYR A 58 5.47 2.41 5.76
N MET A 59 5.75 1.19 6.23
CA MET A 59 5.00 0.58 7.33
C MET A 59 5.11 1.40 8.62
N LYS A 60 6.29 1.95 8.90
CA LYS A 60 6.51 2.80 10.07
C LYS A 60 5.70 4.09 9.99
N VAL A 61 5.74 4.80 8.86
CA VAL A 61 4.98 6.05 8.67
C VAL A 61 3.48 5.78 8.71
N LEU A 62 3.03 4.65 8.15
CA LEU A 62 1.63 4.22 8.24
C LEU A 62 1.20 4.04 9.70
N LEU A 63 2.01 3.35 10.52
CA LEU A 63 1.74 3.20 11.96
C LEU A 63 1.80 4.54 12.73
N ASP A 64 2.67 5.46 12.33
CA ASP A 64 2.81 6.76 13.01
C ASP A 64 1.70 7.75 12.65
N CYS A 65 1.21 7.72 11.40
CA CYS A 65 0.15 8.60 10.94
C CYS A 65 -1.24 8.09 11.36
N LEU A 66 -1.39 6.78 11.49
CA LEU A 66 -2.58 6.18 12.05
C LEU A 66 -2.37 6.08 13.57
N GLU A 67 -2.67 7.12 14.35
CA GLU A 67 -2.83 7.02 15.83
C GLU A 67 -4.02 6.09 16.23
N ILE A 68 -4.39 5.14 15.38
CA ILE A 68 -5.70 4.55 15.28
C ILE A 68 -5.75 3.24 16.06
N ASP A 69 -6.77 3.17 16.91
CA ASP A 69 -7.41 1.94 17.35
C ASP A 69 -7.59 1.01 16.12
N ARG A 70 -6.67 0.05 15.97
CA ARG A 70 -6.38 -0.66 14.71
C ARG A 70 -7.65 -1.00 13.91
N PRO A 71 -7.76 -0.61 12.62
CA PRO A 71 -8.93 -0.94 11.83
C PRO A 71 -9.11 -2.46 11.79
N THR A 72 -10.30 -2.92 12.14
CA THR A 72 -10.59 -4.36 12.17
C THR A 72 -11.04 -4.84 10.80
N ASN A 73 -10.82 -6.13 10.52
CA ASN A 73 -11.33 -6.78 9.31
C ASN A 73 -12.86 -6.69 9.18
N ALA A 74 -13.60 -6.38 10.24
CA ALA A 74 -15.03 -6.10 10.17
C ALA A 74 -15.27 -4.75 9.49
N ARG A 75 -14.60 -3.69 9.95
CA ARG A 75 -14.73 -2.32 9.43
C ARG A 75 -14.28 -2.21 7.97
N LEU A 76 -13.21 -2.91 7.59
CA LEU A 76 -12.72 -2.90 6.21
C LEU A 76 -13.67 -3.57 5.20
N ARG A 77 -14.59 -4.43 5.65
CA ARG A 77 -15.59 -5.07 4.77
C ARG A 77 -16.83 -4.21 4.54
N GLU A 78 -16.98 -3.12 5.28
CA GLU A 78 -18.12 -2.19 5.19
C GLU A 78 -17.84 -1.00 4.25
N LEU A 79 -16.56 -0.78 3.89
CA LEU A 79 -16.10 0.20 2.90
C LEU A 79 -16.09 -0.41 1.50
#